data_AF-L1LUA3-F1
#
_entry.id   AF-L1LUA3-F1
#
_cell.length_a   1.000
_cell.length_b   1.000
_cell.length_c   1.000
_cell.angle_alpha   90.00
_cell.angle_beta   90.00
_cell.angle_gamma   90.00
#
_symmetry.space_group_name_H-M   'P 1'
#
loop_
_entity.id
_entity.type
_entity.pdbx_description
1 polymer ?
#
loop_
_entity_poly.entity_id
_entity_poly.type
_entity_poly.pdbx_seq_one_letter_code
_entity_poly.pdbx_strand_id
1 'polypeptide(L)'
;MDVKTLAQYLDINAESVIDHKLLDGAAVLRVDLSKEPQLLQPGTSRGTPAADLPEEGVFAAELTVDGVPRPFSAQHIKTGRNKIIHEDDGTYEPVPAWLIVANMYHPNCTYDAAIEKISIWSKNAHSGLDHDLSEPDHSKRPIFMYALGYAIENSAINLIVTWATAGNFWFQHYADVENGKVLTGRFNDVQFRMPNCHEYLDQAPDREFEVSLPSGSYNLRGTW
;
A
#
# COMPACT_ATOMS: atom_id res chain seq x y z
N MET A 1 -14.13 -7.98 -3.36
CA MET A 1 -13.58 -7.44 -2.11
C MET A 1 -14.51 -6.39 -1.52
N ASP A 2 -14.78 -6.48 -0.23
CA ASP A 2 -15.54 -5.46 0.49
C ASP A 2 -14.67 -4.22 0.81
N VAL A 3 -15.33 -3.07 1.00
CA VAL A 3 -14.68 -1.78 1.26
C VAL A 3 -13.80 -1.78 2.52
N LYS A 4 -14.16 -2.56 3.55
CA LYS A 4 -13.42 -2.58 4.82
C LYS A 4 -12.10 -3.30 4.64
N THR A 5 -12.12 -4.41 3.93
CA THR A 5 -10.91 -5.17 3.58
C THR A 5 -9.95 -4.33 2.73
N LEU A 6 -10.46 -3.62 1.72
CA LEU A 6 -9.65 -2.70 0.91
C LEU A 6 -9.03 -1.56 1.74
N ALA A 7 -9.81 -0.93 2.61
CA ALA A 7 -9.32 0.12 3.51
C ALA A 7 -8.22 -0.40 4.46
N GLN A 8 -8.40 -1.60 5.02
CA GLN A 8 -7.42 -2.24 5.89
C GLN A 8 -6.09 -2.53 5.18
N TYR A 9 -6.15 -2.97 3.92
CA TYR A 9 -4.94 -3.16 3.12
C TYR A 9 -4.21 -1.84 2.80
N LEU A 10 -4.84 -0.67 2.97
CA LEU A 10 -4.20 0.63 2.76
C LEU A 10 -3.83 1.33 4.07
N ASP A 11 -3.97 0.64 5.20
CA ASP A 11 -3.84 1.21 6.54
C ASP A 11 -4.77 2.41 6.77
N ILE A 12 -6.03 2.26 6.37
CA ILE A 12 -7.09 3.26 6.55
C ILE A 12 -8.13 2.67 7.50
N ASN A 13 -8.58 3.46 8.46
CA ASN A 13 -9.72 3.10 9.29
C ASN A 13 -10.96 2.93 8.41
N ALA A 14 -11.55 1.74 8.40
CA ALA A 14 -12.74 1.45 7.62
C ALA A 14 -13.91 2.42 7.93
N GLU A 15 -14.00 2.96 9.16
CA GLU A 15 -15.05 3.93 9.56
C GLU A 15 -14.84 5.35 9.00
N SER A 16 -13.66 5.62 8.42
CA SER A 16 -13.35 6.88 7.74
C SER A 16 -13.78 6.89 6.28
N VAL A 17 -14.08 5.72 5.70
CA VAL A 17 -14.53 5.63 4.30
C VAL A 17 -15.98 6.09 4.20
N ILE A 18 -16.19 7.19 3.49
CA ILE A 18 -17.49 7.81 3.24
C ILE A 18 -18.21 7.10 2.09
N ASP A 19 -17.48 6.82 1.00
CA ASP A 19 -18.02 6.24 -0.22
C ASP A 19 -16.97 5.38 -0.95
N HIS A 20 -17.44 4.45 -1.78
CA HIS A 20 -16.62 3.54 -2.56
C HIS A 20 -17.21 3.30 -3.95
N LYS A 21 -16.41 3.56 -4.99
CA LYS A 21 -16.75 3.33 -6.39
C LYS A 21 -15.78 2.31 -7.00
N LEU A 22 -16.31 1.28 -7.64
CA LEU A 22 -15.51 0.35 -8.45
C LEU A 22 -15.26 0.94 -9.84
N LEU A 23 -14.03 0.84 -10.31
CA LEU A 23 -13.61 1.11 -11.68
C LEU A 23 -13.13 -0.22 -12.29
N ASP A 24 -12.94 -0.25 -13.61
CA ASP A 24 -12.33 -1.43 -14.23
C ASP A 24 -10.88 -1.58 -13.75
N GLY A 25 -10.57 -2.69 -13.08
CA GLY A 25 -9.25 -2.98 -12.49
C GLY A 25 -8.86 -2.14 -11.26
N ALA A 26 -9.70 -1.24 -10.77
CA ALA A 26 -9.37 -0.31 -9.69
C ALA A 26 -10.58 0.03 -8.79
N ALA A 27 -10.33 0.75 -7.70
CA ALA A 27 -11.36 1.26 -6.81
C ALA A 27 -11.04 2.69 -6.37
N VAL A 28 -12.07 3.48 -6.13
CA VAL A 28 -11.95 4.82 -5.52
C VAL A 28 -12.56 4.77 -4.14
N LEU A 29 -11.77 5.11 -3.13
CA LEU A 29 -12.21 5.29 -1.75
C LEU A 29 -12.27 6.78 -1.44
N ARG A 30 -13.46 7.27 -1.08
CA ARG A 30 -13.60 8.62 -0.52
C ARG A 30 -13.44 8.55 1.00
N VAL A 31 -12.40 9.19 1.52
CA VAL A 31 -12.01 9.10 2.94
C VAL A 31 -12.16 10.46 3.63
N ASP A 32 -12.78 10.44 4.80
CA ASP A 32 -12.94 11.59 5.69
C ASP A 32 -11.61 11.96 6.38
N LEU A 33 -11.06 13.12 6.04
CA LEU A 33 -9.80 13.59 6.59
C LEU A 33 -9.89 14.02 8.06
N SER A 34 -11.09 14.26 8.59
CA SER A 34 -11.26 14.54 10.02
C SER A 34 -10.96 13.32 10.88
N LYS A 35 -11.07 12.11 10.30
CA LYS A 35 -10.75 10.83 10.94
C LYS A 35 -9.38 10.29 10.55
N GLU A 36 -8.83 10.74 9.42
CA GLU A 36 -7.56 10.30 8.84
C GLU A 36 -6.64 11.49 8.44
N PRO A 37 -6.33 12.42 9.37
CA PRO A 37 -5.58 13.64 9.03
C PRO A 37 -4.16 13.37 8.52
N GLN A 38 -3.57 12.22 8.88
CA GLN A 38 -2.23 11.79 8.46
C GLN A 38 -2.13 11.40 6.98
N LEU A 39 -3.25 11.40 6.23
CA LEU A 39 -3.24 11.18 4.79
C LEU A 39 -2.76 12.41 3.99
N LEU A 40 -2.81 13.61 4.56
CA LEU A 40 -2.32 14.83 3.88
C LEU A 40 -0.93 15.26 4.29
N GLN A 41 -0.47 14.82 5.45
CA GLN A 41 0.86 15.13 5.95
C GLN A 41 1.37 13.92 6.73
N PRO A 42 2.68 13.63 6.69
CA PRO A 42 3.26 12.65 7.59
C PRO A 42 2.89 13.06 9.02
N GLY A 43 2.04 12.25 9.67
CA GLY A 43 1.58 12.56 11.01
C GLY A 43 2.77 12.65 11.96
N THR A 44 2.88 13.73 12.71
CA THR A 44 3.64 13.71 13.97
C THR A 44 2.79 12.98 15.01
N SER A 45 2.61 11.67 14.87
CA SER A 45 1.74 10.90 15.77
C SER A 45 2.40 10.69 17.14
N ARG A 46 2.36 11.72 17.99
CA ARG A 46 2.24 11.51 19.44
C ARG A 46 0.90 10.83 19.69
N GLY A 47 0.93 9.55 20.07
CA GLY A 47 -0.21 8.96 20.78
C GLY A 47 -0.74 7.63 20.27
N THR A 48 0.11 6.66 19.93
CA THR A 48 -0.10 5.26 20.30
C THR A 48 1.27 4.58 20.30
N PRO A 49 1.72 3.93 21.39
CA PRO A 49 2.99 3.21 21.39
C PRO A 49 2.83 1.92 20.58
N ALA A 50 2.94 2.05 19.26
CA ALA A 50 3.16 0.96 18.32
C ALA A 50 4.03 1.48 17.18
N ALA A 51 5.26 1.84 17.56
CA ALA A 51 6.46 1.94 16.72
C ALA A 51 6.27 2.58 15.33
N ASP A 52 6.28 3.92 15.33
CA ASP A 52 6.98 4.69 14.31
C ASP A 52 8.37 4.07 14.09
N LEU A 53 8.61 3.46 12.92
CA LEU A 53 9.85 2.80 12.49
C LEU A 53 10.41 1.69 13.42
N PRO A 54 10.78 0.51 12.94
CA PRO A 54 12.02 -0.07 13.46
C PRO A 54 13.18 0.88 13.15
N GLU A 55 14.03 1.15 14.14
CA GLU A 55 15.19 2.06 14.11
C GLU A 55 16.14 1.89 12.90
N GLU A 56 15.96 0.87 12.05
CA GLU A 56 16.88 0.47 10.96
C GLU A 56 16.16 0.03 9.67
N GLY A 57 14.89 0.39 9.47
CA GLY A 57 14.12 -0.05 8.31
C GLY A 57 14.52 0.68 7.01
N VAL A 58 14.91 -0.05 5.95
CA VAL A 58 15.13 0.53 4.61
C VAL A 58 13.98 0.10 3.71
N PHE A 59 13.28 1.04 3.07
CA PHE A 59 12.43 0.77 1.90
C PHE A 59 13.02 1.54 0.72
N ALA A 60 13.48 0.80 -0.29
CA ALA A 60 14.04 1.37 -1.50
C ALA A 60 13.26 0.81 -2.68
N ALA A 61 12.71 1.69 -3.50
CA ALA A 61 11.99 1.32 -4.71
C ALA A 61 12.33 2.31 -5.82
N GLU A 62 12.55 1.80 -7.02
CA GLU A 62 12.56 2.61 -8.23
C GLU A 62 11.13 2.68 -8.77
N LEU A 63 10.70 3.86 -9.22
CA LEU A 63 9.37 4.07 -9.78
C LEU A 63 9.51 4.55 -11.22
N THR A 64 8.71 3.99 -12.11
CA THR A 64 8.53 4.48 -13.47
C THR A 64 7.05 4.69 -13.74
N VAL A 65 6.72 5.72 -14.51
CA VAL A 65 5.35 6.00 -14.97
C VAL A 65 5.39 6.06 -16.48
N ASP A 66 4.67 5.16 -17.15
CA ASP A 66 4.77 4.92 -18.60
C ASP A 66 6.22 4.76 -19.08
N GLY A 67 7.03 4.04 -18.30
CA GLY A 67 8.46 3.82 -18.58
C GLY A 67 9.37 5.02 -18.31
N VAL A 68 8.85 6.15 -17.85
CA VAL A 68 9.64 7.33 -17.48
C VAL A 68 10.01 7.25 -16.00
N PRO A 69 11.31 7.26 -15.64
CA PRO A 69 11.73 7.25 -14.24
C PRO A 69 11.17 8.44 -13.45
N ARG A 70 10.70 8.16 -12.24
CA ARG A 70 10.20 9.12 -11.26
C ARG A 70 10.82 8.82 -9.89
N PRO A 71 11.19 9.84 -9.11
CA PRO A 71 11.64 9.60 -7.76
C PRO A 71 10.48 9.10 -6.90
N PHE A 72 10.63 7.92 -6.29
CA PHE A 72 9.80 7.50 -5.17
C PHE A 72 10.70 7.37 -3.95
N SER A 73 10.57 8.31 -3.02
CA SER A 73 11.28 8.25 -1.75
C SER A 73 10.23 8.23 -0.66
N ALA A 74 10.05 7.06 -0.03
CA ALA A 74 9.11 6.92 1.06
C ALA A 74 9.44 7.94 2.18
N GLN A 75 8.51 8.84 2.44
CA GLN A 75 8.63 9.85 3.49
C GLN A 75 8.06 9.35 4.83
N HIS A 76 7.13 8.40 4.75
CA HIS A 76 6.57 7.73 5.92
C HIS A 76 6.28 6.26 5.58
N ILE A 77 6.79 5.36 6.42
CA ILE A 77 6.55 3.92 6.28
C ILE A 77 5.83 3.46 7.53
N LYS A 78 4.62 2.95 7.36
CA LYS A 78 3.88 2.28 8.43
C LYS A 78 4.03 0.79 8.27
N THR A 79 4.39 0.11 9.36
CA THR A 79 4.47 -1.34 9.41
C THR A 79 3.56 -1.84 10.52
N GLY A 80 2.81 -2.90 10.26
CA GLY A 80 1.87 -3.42 11.25
C GLY A 80 1.66 -4.91 11.12
N ARG A 81 1.31 -5.52 12.26
CA ARG A 81 0.68 -6.83 12.29
C ARG A 81 -0.82 -6.63 12.17
N ASN A 82 -1.36 -6.82 10.97
CA ASN A 82 -2.81 -6.79 10.78
C ASN A 82 -3.39 -8.21 10.76
N LYS A 83 -4.52 -8.35 11.43
CA LYS A 83 -5.42 -9.49 11.35
C LYS A 83 -6.46 -9.12 10.29
N ILE A 84 -6.27 -9.57 9.04
CA ILE A 84 -7.19 -9.25 7.95
C ILE A 84 -8.20 -10.40 7.75
N ILE A 85 -9.39 -10.03 7.29
CA ILE A 85 -10.58 -10.85 7.05
C ILE A 85 -10.30 -11.90 5.98
N HIS A 86 -10.79 -13.14 6.15
CA HIS A 86 -10.84 -14.16 5.10
C HIS A 86 -12.03 -13.88 4.16
N GLU A 87 -11.79 -13.84 2.85
CA GLU A 87 -12.85 -13.55 1.86
C GLU A 87 -13.73 -14.78 1.53
N ASP A 88 -13.32 -16.00 1.86
CA ASP A 88 -13.90 -17.21 1.23
C ASP A 88 -15.17 -17.79 1.89
N ASP A 89 -15.47 -17.47 3.15
CA ASP A 89 -16.64 -18.04 3.85
C ASP A 89 -17.36 -17.06 4.79
N GLY A 90 -16.98 -15.79 4.78
CA GLY A 90 -17.51 -14.77 5.69
C GLY A 90 -17.18 -15.02 7.16
N THR A 91 -16.27 -15.96 7.47
CA THR A 91 -15.78 -16.18 8.82
C THR A 91 -14.60 -15.25 9.12
N TYR A 92 -14.65 -14.65 10.31
CA TYR A 92 -13.66 -13.69 10.77
C TYR A 92 -12.55 -14.42 11.52
N GLU A 93 -11.64 -15.06 10.79
CA GLU A 93 -10.44 -15.62 11.42
C GLU A 93 -9.24 -14.67 11.26
N PRO A 94 -8.60 -14.26 12.37
CA PRO A 94 -7.46 -13.37 12.31
C PRO A 94 -6.25 -14.08 11.70
N VAL A 95 -5.90 -13.76 10.44
CA VAL A 95 -4.68 -14.28 9.80
C VAL A 95 -3.48 -13.44 10.22
N PRO A 96 -2.43 -14.04 10.82
CA PRO A 96 -1.21 -13.32 11.13
C PRO A 96 -0.50 -12.88 9.83
N ALA A 97 -0.53 -11.58 9.57
CA ALA A 97 0.08 -11.00 8.38
C ALA A 97 0.86 -9.73 8.71
N TRP A 98 1.70 -9.33 7.76
CA TRP A 98 2.45 -8.09 7.77
C TRP A 98 1.80 -7.13 6.79
N LEU A 99 1.60 -5.90 7.23
CA LEU A 99 1.25 -4.77 6.39
C LEU A 99 2.42 -3.80 6.36
N ILE A 100 2.82 -3.36 5.17
CA ILE A 100 3.82 -2.33 4.94
C ILE A 100 3.16 -1.30 4.04
N VAL A 101 3.10 -0.05 4.49
CA VAL A 101 2.56 1.06 3.70
C VAL A 101 3.63 2.15 3.61
N ALA A 102 4.23 2.29 2.44
CA ALA A 102 5.15 3.37 2.12
C ALA A 102 4.36 4.52 1.49
N ASN A 103 4.45 5.70 2.09
CA ASN A 103 3.76 6.90 1.65
C ASN A 103 4.78 7.95 1.19
N MET A 104 4.45 8.62 0.10
CA MET A 104 5.06 9.86 -0.34
C MET A 104 3.96 10.92 -0.40
N TYR A 105 4.31 12.16 -0.09
CA TYR A 105 3.37 13.28 -0.02
C TYR A 105 3.77 14.37 -1.03
N HIS A 106 2.79 15.20 -1.40
CA HIS A 106 3.01 16.38 -2.23
C HIS A 106 4.18 17.25 -1.67
N PRO A 107 5.06 17.82 -2.51
CA PRO A 107 5.00 17.94 -3.98
C PRO A 107 5.71 16.81 -4.75
N ASN A 108 6.12 15.73 -4.08
CA ASN A 108 6.96 14.71 -4.73
C ASN A 108 6.15 13.60 -5.40
N CYS A 109 4.82 13.59 -5.22
CA CYS A 109 3.93 12.60 -5.79
C CYS A 109 3.78 12.73 -7.31
N THR A 110 3.48 11.59 -7.92
CA THR A 110 3.07 11.49 -9.32
C THR A 110 1.84 12.36 -9.58
N TYR A 111 1.92 13.17 -10.63
CA TYR A 111 0.86 14.09 -11.09
C TYR A 111 0.32 15.03 -10.00
N ASP A 112 1.18 15.53 -9.10
CA ASP A 112 0.81 16.45 -8.01
C ASP A 112 -0.26 15.89 -7.05
N ALA A 113 -0.39 14.55 -6.97
CA ALA A 113 -1.26 13.92 -5.99
C ALA A 113 -0.88 14.37 -4.56
N ALA A 114 -1.88 14.49 -3.68
CA ALA A 114 -1.66 14.85 -2.28
C ALA A 114 -0.84 13.78 -1.55
N ILE A 115 -1.08 12.51 -1.88
CA ILE A 115 -0.37 11.34 -1.35
C ILE A 115 -0.24 10.27 -2.43
N GLU A 116 0.88 9.58 -2.43
CA GLU A 116 1.15 8.40 -3.25
C GLU A 116 1.55 7.25 -2.33
N LYS A 117 0.86 6.12 -2.45
CA LYS A 117 1.01 4.97 -1.54
C LYS A 117 1.43 3.72 -2.29
N ILE A 118 2.38 3.01 -1.72
CA ILE A 118 2.66 1.60 -2.00
C ILE A 118 2.28 0.81 -0.76
N SER A 119 1.37 -0.16 -0.92
CA SER A 119 0.99 -1.07 0.15
C SER A 119 1.32 -2.52 -0.20
N ILE A 120 1.90 -3.22 0.77
CA ILE A 120 2.26 -4.62 0.68
C ILE A 120 1.65 -5.33 1.87
N TRP A 121 0.87 -6.37 1.60
CA TRP A 121 0.34 -7.25 2.61
C TRP A 121 0.79 -8.69 2.38
N SER A 122 1.39 -9.30 3.39
CA SER A 122 1.95 -10.66 3.28
C SER A 122 1.63 -11.53 4.49
N LYS A 123 1.02 -12.70 4.25
CA LYS A 123 0.74 -13.71 5.27
C LYS A 123 2.04 -14.38 5.74
N ASN A 124 2.09 -14.84 6.99
CA ASN A 124 3.22 -15.65 7.45
C ASN A 124 3.44 -16.91 6.59
N ALA A 125 2.37 -17.52 6.06
CA ALA A 125 2.46 -18.73 5.24
C ALA A 125 3.24 -18.54 3.93
N HIS A 126 3.38 -17.31 3.44
CA HIS A 126 4.03 -17.06 2.16
C HIS A 126 5.59 -17.04 2.27
N SER A 127 6.16 -17.17 3.48
CA SER A 127 7.58 -16.87 3.79
C SER A 127 8.58 -17.78 3.10
N GLY A 128 9.64 -17.18 2.54
CA GLY A 128 10.73 -17.88 1.87
C GLY A 128 10.40 -18.34 0.45
N LEU A 129 9.26 -17.91 -0.09
CA LEU A 129 8.79 -18.27 -1.44
C LEU A 129 8.80 -17.05 -2.35
N ASP A 130 9.16 -17.26 -3.62
CA ASP A 130 8.91 -16.30 -4.69
C ASP A 130 7.45 -16.43 -5.16
N HIS A 131 6.78 -15.30 -5.36
CA HIS A 131 5.39 -15.22 -5.76
C HIS A 131 5.26 -14.44 -7.07
N ASP A 132 4.52 -15.00 -8.01
CA ASP A 132 4.09 -14.31 -9.22
C ASP A 132 2.85 -13.46 -8.92
N LEU A 133 2.94 -12.14 -9.12
CA LEU A 133 1.86 -11.20 -8.86
C LEU A 133 0.82 -11.15 -9.99
N SER A 134 1.05 -11.83 -11.11
CA SER A 134 0.06 -12.00 -12.18
C SER A 134 -0.98 -13.09 -11.87
N GLU A 135 -0.73 -13.94 -10.87
CA GLU A 135 -1.67 -14.98 -10.46
C GLU A 135 -2.99 -14.37 -9.96
N PRO A 136 -4.16 -14.83 -10.45
CA PRO A 136 -5.45 -14.24 -10.08
C PRO A 136 -5.89 -14.58 -8.65
N ASP A 137 -5.34 -15.64 -8.05
CA ASP A 137 -5.70 -16.09 -6.71
C ASP A 137 -4.88 -15.37 -5.63
N HIS A 138 -5.43 -14.27 -5.10
CA HIS A 138 -4.81 -13.48 -4.03
C HIS A 138 -4.64 -14.25 -2.71
N SER A 139 -5.31 -15.40 -2.52
CA SER A 139 -5.15 -16.19 -1.30
C SER A 139 -3.78 -16.87 -1.23
N LYS A 140 -3.15 -17.11 -2.40
CA LYS A 140 -1.89 -17.84 -2.57
C LYS A 140 -0.66 -16.94 -2.66
N ARG A 141 -0.85 -15.62 -2.76
CA ARG A 141 0.24 -14.65 -2.93
C ARG A 141 0.07 -13.44 -2.02
N PRO A 142 1.15 -12.70 -1.74
CA PRO A 142 1.07 -11.38 -1.16
C PRO A 142 0.23 -10.43 -2.01
N ILE A 143 -0.46 -9.52 -1.33
CA ILE A 143 -1.20 -8.43 -1.92
C ILE A 143 -0.26 -7.25 -2.07
N PHE A 144 -0.26 -6.65 -3.24
CA PHE A 144 0.55 -5.48 -3.55
C PHE A 144 -0.36 -4.47 -4.25
N MET A 145 -0.42 -3.27 -3.70
CA MET A 145 -1.30 -2.21 -4.20
C MET A 145 -0.54 -0.91 -4.34
N TYR A 146 -1.03 -0.11 -5.28
CA TYR A 146 -0.60 1.26 -5.50
C TYR A 146 -1.81 2.18 -5.41
N ALA A 147 -1.64 3.34 -4.81
CA ALA A 147 -2.72 4.32 -4.73
C ALA A 147 -2.24 5.76 -4.91
N LEU A 148 -3.07 6.56 -5.58
CA LEU A 148 -2.94 8.01 -5.66
C LEU A 148 -4.10 8.66 -4.92
N GLY A 149 -3.78 9.55 -3.99
CA GLY A 149 -4.74 10.33 -3.23
C GLY A 149 -4.74 11.78 -3.64
N TYR A 150 -5.93 12.32 -3.89
CA TYR A 150 -6.12 13.75 -4.20
C TYR A 150 -7.17 14.35 -3.27
N ALA A 151 -6.85 15.52 -2.72
CA ALA A 151 -7.70 16.20 -1.77
C ALA A 151 -8.94 16.76 -2.48
N ILE A 152 -10.12 16.49 -1.94
CA ILE A 152 -11.38 17.06 -2.37
C ILE A 152 -11.85 17.98 -1.27
N GLU A 153 -11.68 19.28 -1.49
CA GLU A 153 -11.93 20.29 -0.46
C GLU A 153 -11.10 20.00 0.83
N ASN A 154 -11.35 20.73 1.92
CA ASN A 154 -10.57 20.58 3.16
C ASN A 154 -11.04 19.41 4.06
N SER A 155 -11.98 18.56 3.61
CA SER A 155 -12.64 17.56 4.46
C SER A 155 -12.50 16.11 4.00
N ALA A 156 -12.12 15.87 2.75
CA ALA A 156 -12.00 14.52 2.23
C ALA A 156 -10.82 14.35 1.26
N ILE A 157 -10.41 13.11 1.08
CA ILE A 157 -9.45 12.70 0.05
C ILE A 157 -10.04 11.53 -0.71
N ASN A 158 -9.92 11.52 -2.03
CA ASN A 158 -10.21 10.34 -2.83
C ASN A 158 -8.92 9.60 -3.10
N LEU A 159 -8.89 8.32 -2.76
CA LEU A 159 -7.79 7.41 -3.02
C LEU A 159 -8.18 6.48 -4.16
N ILE A 160 -7.50 6.60 -5.29
CA ILE A 160 -7.63 5.71 -6.44
C ILE A 160 -6.63 4.59 -6.23
N VAL A 161 -7.12 3.36 -6.11
CA VAL A 161 -6.36 2.20 -5.68
C VAL A 161 -6.39 1.15 -6.78
N THR A 162 -5.23 0.60 -7.11
CA THR A 162 -5.10 -0.53 -8.03
C THR A 162 -4.21 -1.61 -7.43
N TRP A 163 -4.33 -2.81 -7.98
CA TRP A 163 -3.57 -3.99 -7.58
C TRP A 163 -2.41 -4.21 -8.54
N ALA A 164 -1.35 -4.88 -8.07
CA ALA A 164 -0.32 -5.34 -8.98
C ALA A 164 -0.92 -6.35 -9.98
N THR A 165 -0.69 -6.09 -11.26
CA THR A 165 -1.13 -6.92 -12.39
C THR A 165 -0.06 -7.89 -12.87
N ALA A 166 1.21 -7.62 -12.53
CA ALA A 166 2.36 -8.45 -12.87
C ALA A 166 3.53 -8.19 -11.93
N GLY A 167 4.57 -9.01 -12.07
CA GLY A 167 5.84 -8.89 -11.35
C GLY A 167 6.09 -10.04 -10.39
N ASN A 168 7.26 -10.02 -9.76
CA ASN A 168 7.63 -11.04 -8.79
C ASN A 168 7.88 -10.42 -7.43
N PHE A 169 7.51 -11.15 -6.39
CA PHE A 169 7.67 -10.73 -5.02
C PHE A 169 8.21 -11.87 -4.18
N TRP A 170 9.28 -11.60 -3.44
CA TRP A 170 9.82 -12.51 -2.45
C TRP A 170 9.88 -11.83 -1.10
N PHE A 171 9.57 -12.59 -0.06
CA PHE A 171 9.79 -12.11 1.30
C PHE A 171 10.11 -13.27 2.23
N GLN A 172 10.78 -12.92 3.31
CA GLN A 172 11.14 -13.83 4.37
C GLN A 172 11.01 -13.10 5.70
N HIS A 173 10.54 -13.82 6.71
CA HIS A 173 10.68 -13.38 8.09
C HIS A 173 11.42 -14.41 8.92
N TYR A 174 12.27 -13.94 9.81
CA TYR A 174 13.04 -14.76 10.74
C TYR A 174 13.10 -14.11 12.12
N ALA A 175 13.33 -14.91 13.15
CA ALA A 175 13.56 -14.40 14.50
C ALA A 175 14.96 -13.77 14.59
N ASP A 176 15.05 -12.60 15.20
CA ASP A 176 16.29 -11.82 15.34
C ASP A 176 16.86 -11.96 16.76
N VAL A 177 16.01 -11.71 17.76
CA VAL A 177 16.29 -11.79 19.20
C VAL A 177 15.06 -12.35 19.93
N GLU A 178 15.13 -12.54 21.26
CA GLU A 178 13.97 -12.89 22.07
C GLU A 178 12.86 -11.84 21.88
N ASN A 179 11.74 -12.26 21.27
CA ASN A 179 10.62 -11.41 20.83
C ASN A 179 10.90 -10.43 19.67
N GLY A 180 12.04 -10.53 18.97
CA GLY A 180 12.35 -9.75 17.78
C GLY A 180 12.17 -10.54 16.48
N LYS A 181 11.63 -9.92 15.44
CA LYS A 181 11.57 -10.46 14.07
C LYS A 181 12.12 -9.48 13.05
N VAL A 182 12.81 -10.01 12.06
CA VAL A 182 13.13 -9.30 10.82
C VAL A 182 12.18 -9.77 9.72
N LEU A 183 11.73 -8.82 8.92
CA LEU A 183 11.00 -9.02 7.68
C LEU A 183 11.82 -8.40 6.56
N THR A 184 12.32 -9.23 5.66
CA THR A 184 13.04 -8.82 4.46
C THR A 184 12.21 -9.18 3.25
N GLY A 185 12.19 -8.31 2.25
CA GLY A 185 11.58 -8.64 0.97
C GLY A 185 12.27 -7.93 -0.18
N ARG A 186 12.05 -8.47 -1.36
CA ARG A 186 12.47 -7.90 -2.63
C ARG A 186 11.36 -8.10 -3.64
N PHE A 187 11.26 -7.17 -4.56
CA PHE A 187 10.34 -7.25 -5.67
C PHE A 187 10.98 -6.73 -6.93
N ASN A 188 10.51 -7.22 -8.05
CA ASN A 188 11.01 -6.83 -9.36
C ASN A 188 9.90 -6.87 -10.39
N ASP A 189 9.98 -5.93 -11.32
CA ASP A 189 9.07 -5.77 -12.44
C ASP A 189 7.60 -5.73 -12.01
N VAL A 190 7.31 -5.14 -10.86
CA VAL A 190 5.93 -5.02 -10.34
C VAL A 190 5.20 -3.97 -11.16
N GLN A 191 4.07 -4.33 -11.73
CA GLN A 191 3.29 -3.42 -12.59
C GLN A 191 1.91 -3.18 -12.01
N PHE A 192 1.46 -1.95 -12.15
CA PHE A 192 0.13 -1.48 -11.78
C PHE A 192 -0.47 -0.78 -13.00
N ARG A 193 -1.67 -1.21 -13.39
CA ARG A 193 -2.44 -0.50 -14.41
C ARG A 193 -3.37 0.48 -13.72
N MET A 194 -3.08 1.77 -13.86
CA MET A 194 -3.94 2.84 -13.34
C MET A 194 -5.03 3.16 -14.36
N PRO A 195 -6.30 3.32 -13.92
CA PRO A 195 -7.38 3.76 -14.80
C PRO A 195 -7.13 5.20 -15.28
N ASN A 196 -7.96 5.71 -16.19
CA ASN A 196 -7.96 7.14 -16.47
C ASN A 196 -8.36 7.91 -15.19
N CYS A 197 -7.39 8.63 -14.61
CA CYS A 197 -7.57 9.41 -13.39
C CYS A 197 -7.86 10.90 -13.67
N HIS A 198 -7.95 11.32 -14.93
CA HIS A 198 -8.04 12.75 -15.28
C HIS A 198 -9.31 13.43 -14.75
N GLU A 199 -10.41 12.69 -14.57
CA GLU A 199 -11.63 13.25 -13.93
C GLU A 199 -11.44 13.65 -12.46
N TYR A 200 -10.31 13.26 -11.87
CA TYR A 200 -9.99 13.35 -10.46
C TYR A 200 -8.69 14.11 -10.18
N LEU A 201 -7.74 14.02 -11.11
CA LEU A 201 -6.41 14.60 -11.03
C LEU A 201 -6.06 15.20 -12.39
N ASP A 202 -6.33 16.50 -12.57
CA ASP A 202 -6.20 17.20 -13.85
C ASP A 202 -4.79 17.09 -14.47
N GLN A 203 -3.76 16.90 -13.65
CA GLN A 203 -2.37 16.73 -14.08
C GLN A 203 -2.07 15.32 -14.60
N ALA A 204 -2.93 14.34 -14.31
CA ALA A 204 -2.83 12.98 -14.86
C ALA A 204 -3.21 12.98 -16.35
N PRO A 205 -2.69 12.04 -17.15
CA PRO A 205 -3.08 11.93 -18.55
C PRO A 205 -4.56 11.55 -18.67
N ASP A 206 -5.23 12.06 -19.71
CA ASP A 206 -6.61 11.66 -20.08
C ASP A 206 -6.62 10.30 -20.79
N ARG A 207 -6.07 9.29 -20.11
CA ARG A 207 -6.00 7.87 -20.50
C ARG A 207 -5.52 7.05 -19.32
N GLU A 208 -5.62 5.73 -19.45
CA GLU A 208 -4.91 4.80 -18.57
C GLU A 208 -3.39 4.97 -18.71
N PHE A 209 -2.67 4.65 -17.64
CA PHE A 209 -1.21 4.69 -17.59
C PHE A 209 -0.67 3.55 -16.72
N GLU A 210 0.57 3.16 -16.97
CA GLU A 210 1.24 2.13 -16.18
C GLU A 210 2.13 2.79 -15.13
N VAL A 211 2.05 2.28 -13.91
CA VAL A 211 3.06 2.50 -12.89
C VAL A 211 3.83 1.21 -12.69
N SER A 212 5.15 1.27 -12.76
CA SER A 212 5.99 0.08 -12.64
C SER A 212 7.10 0.32 -11.61
N LEU A 213 7.37 -0.70 -10.81
CA LEU A 213 8.50 -0.77 -9.89
C LEU A 213 9.50 -1.80 -10.44
N PRO A 214 10.53 -1.37 -11.21
CA PRO A 214 11.48 -2.29 -11.83
C PRO A 214 12.23 -3.11 -10.79
N SER A 215 12.57 -2.48 -9.67
CA SER A 215 13.19 -3.14 -8.54
C SER A 215 12.85 -2.44 -7.24
N GLY A 216 12.85 -3.22 -6.17
CA GLY A 216 12.86 -2.67 -4.84
C GLY A 216 13.10 -3.73 -3.79
N SER A 217 13.40 -3.26 -2.59
CA SER A 217 13.62 -4.10 -1.44
C SER A 217 13.21 -3.39 -0.17
N TYR A 218 12.92 -4.19 0.83
CA TYR A 218 12.73 -3.67 2.17
C TYR A 218 13.35 -4.61 3.21
N ASN A 219 13.86 -4.02 4.26
CA ASN A 219 14.29 -4.72 5.45
C ASN A 219 13.70 -4.00 6.65
N LEU A 220 12.90 -4.70 7.44
CA LEU A 220 12.14 -4.15 8.55
C LEU A 220 12.35 -5.04 9.77
N ARG A 221 12.66 -4.44 10.92
CA ARG A 221 12.65 -5.16 12.21
C ARG A 221 11.32 -4.90 12.93
N GLY A 222 10.97 -5.71 13.91
CA GLY A 222 9.78 -5.49 14.74
C GLY A 222 9.73 -6.46 15.91
N THR A 223 8.90 -6.18 16.91
CA THR A 223 8.71 -7.07 18.06
C THR A 223 7.40 -7.87 17.96
N TRP A 224 7.35 -9.02 18.63
CA TRP A 224 6.16 -9.87 18.79
C TRP A 224 5.35 -9.50 20.02
#